data_AF-A0A1V4U4F5-F1
#
_entry.id   AF-A0A1V4U4F5-F1
#
_cell.length_a   1.000
_cell.length_b   1.000
_cell.length_c   1.000
_cell.angle_alpha   90.00
_cell.angle_beta   90.00
_cell.angle_gamma   90.00
#
_symmetry.space_group_name_H-M   'P 1'
#
loop_
_entity.id
_entity.type
_entity.pdbx_description
1 polymer ?
#
loop_
_entity_poly.entity_id
_entity_poly.type
_entity_poly.pdbx_seq_one_letter_code
_entity_poly.pdbx_strand_id
1 'polypeptide(L)' 'MSSSMSGIDSKIKRIPVKEATWRNLHELKEAGQSYDDLLTNMIKREQDWRDWKMISEIDRTGEYVAFDPDEILKED' A
#
# COMPACT_ATOMS: atom_id res chain seq x y z
N MET A 1 -13.45 36.12 -20.12
CA MET A 1 -13.89 35.18 -19.07
C MET A 1 -14.29 33.87 -19.74
N SER A 2 -13.48 32.82 -19.63
CA SER A 2 -13.90 31.41 -19.59
C SER A 2 -12.62 30.58 -19.54
N SER A 3 -12.00 30.52 -18.36
CA SER A 3 -10.93 29.56 -18.12
C SER A 3 -11.61 28.24 -17.81
N SER A 4 -11.60 27.37 -18.80
CA SER A 4 -11.99 25.96 -18.69
C SER A 4 -11.26 25.33 -17.51
N MET A 5 -12.01 24.96 -16.48
CA MET A 5 -11.57 23.97 -15.49
C MET A 5 -11.19 22.72 -16.26
N SER A 6 -9.89 22.49 -16.41
CA SER A 6 -9.34 21.23 -16.89
C SER A 6 -9.83 20.15 -15.93
N GLY A 7 -10.79 19.36 -16.40
CA GLY A 7 -11.23 18.17 -15.71
C GLY A 7 -10.01 17.35 -15.32
N ILE A 8 -9.89 17.06 -14.03
CA ILE A 8 -9.02 16.00 -13.56
C ILE A 8 -9.59 14.75 -14.20
N ASP A 9 -9.04 14.35 -15.34
CA ASP A 9 -9.34 13.08 -15.99
C ASP A 9 -8.98 11.98 -15.00
N SER A 10 -9.95 11.58 -14.16
CA SER A 10 -9.86 10.40 -13.33
C SER A 10 -9.89 9.19 -14.27
N LYS A 11 -8.73 8.93 -14.89
CA LYS A 11 -8.53 7.77 -15.75
C LYS A 11 -8.72 6.55 -14.86
N ILE A 12 -9.90 5.93 -14.92
CA ILE A 12 -10.24 4.75 -14.14
C ILE A 12 -9.18 3.69 -14.44
N LYS A 13 -8.25 3.49 -13.50
CA LYS A 13 -7.18 2.48 -13.61
C LYS A 13 -7.81 1.11 -13.30
N ARG A 14 -8.42 0.50 -14.30
CA ARG A 14 -8.99 -0.85 -14.17
C ARG A 14 -7.86 -1.88 -14.18
N ILE A 15 -7.79 -2.70 -13.13
CA ILE A 15 -6.91 -3.87 -13.10
C ILE A 15 -7.70 -5.02 -13.74
N PRO A 16 -7.25 -5.58 -14.89
CA PRO A 16 -7.90 -6.75 -15.45
C PRO A 16 -7.65 -7.96 -14.55
N VAL A 17 -8.71 -8.51 -13.97
CA VAL A 17 -8.63 -9.73 -13.15
C VAL A 17 -9.57 -10.81 -13.70
N LYS A 18 -9.22 -12.08 -13.45
CA LYS A 18 -10.00 -13.25 -13.90
C LYS A 18 -11.30 -13.34 -13.09
N GLU A 19 -12.33 -13.99 -13.65
CA GLU A 19 -13.63 -14.15 -12.99
C GLU A 19 -13.54 -14.85 -11.62
N ALA A 20 -12.71 -15.89 -11.50
CA ALA A 20 -12.46 -16.55 -10.22
C ALA A 20 -11.87 -15.59 -9.17
N THR A 21 -10.93 -14.73 -9.59
CA THR A 21 -10.35 -13.70 -8.71
C THR A 21 -11.38 -12.65 -8.32
N TRP A 22 -12.26 -12.26 -9.25
CA TRP A 22 -13.40 -11.37 -8.95
C TRP A 22 -14.34 -11.97 -7.90
N ARG A 23 -14.69 -13.25 -8.02
CA ARG A 23 -15.55 -13.93 -7.04
C ARG A 23 -14.89 -13.98 -5.66
N ASN A 24 -13.61 -14.32 -5.60
CA ASN A 24 -12.87 -14.34 -4.33
C ASN A 24 -12.80 -12.94 -3.70
N LEU A 25 -12.54 -11.89 -4.49
CA LEU A 25 -12.56 -10.50 -3.99
C LEU A 25 -13.95 -10.10 -3.48
N HIS A 26 -15.02 -10.58 -4.12
CA HIS A 26 -16.39 -10.31 -3.69
C HIS A 26 -16.71 -11.00 -2.36
N GLU A 27 -16.27 -12.24 -2.17
CA GLU A 27 -16.46 -12.98 -0.91
C GLU A 27 -15.66 -12.40 0.25
N LEU A 28 -14.47 -11.85 -0.03
CA LEU A 28 -13.61 -11.20 0.98
C LEU A 28 -14.09 -9.81 1.39
N LYS A 29 -15.01 -9.21 0.63
CA LYS A 29 -15.47 -7.84 0.83
C LYS A 29 -16.55 -7.76 1.90
N GLU A 30 -16.43 -6.81 2.82
CA GLU A 30 -17.46 -6.56 3.83
C GLU A 30 -18.66 -5.79 3.27
N ALA A 31 -19.80 -5.87 3.97
CA ALA A 31 -21.01 -5.13 3.62
C ALA A 31 -20.73 -3.61 3.65
N GLY A 32 -20.99 -2.92 2.54
CA GLY A 32 -20.75 -1.47 2.42
C GLY A 32 -19.32 -1.04 2.10
N GLN A 33 -18.33 -1.94 2.16
CA GLN A 33 -16.94 -1.64 1.79
C GLN A 33 -16.80 -1.41 0.27
N SER A 34 -15.83 -0.63 -0.23
CA SER A 34 -15.50 -0.61 -1.67
C SER A 34 -14.40 -1.62 -2.01
N TYR A 35 -14.22 -1.94 -3.30
CA TYR A 35 -13.08 -2.78 -3.72
C TYR A 35 -11.74 -2.10 -3.46
N ASP A 36 -11.65 -0.77 -3.62
CA ASP A 36 -10.43 -0.03 -3.33
C ASP A 36 -10.08 -0.06 -1.84
N ASP A 37 -11.08 0.01 -0.95
CA ASP A 37 -10.87 -0.13 0.51
C ASP A 37 -10.37 -1.52 0.87
N LEU A 38 -10.96 -2.56 0.26
CA LEU A 38 -10.51 -3.95 0.45
C LEU A 38 -9.06 -4.11 0.00
N LEU A 39 -8.72 -3.64 -1.20
CA LEU A 39 -7.37 -3.71 -1.75
C LEU A 39 -6.37 -2.94 -0.88
N THR A 40 -6.74 -1.74 -0.41
CA THR A 40 -5.90 -0.93 0.47
C THR A 40 -5.59 -1.67 1.78
N ASN A 41 -6.60 -2.29 2.39
CA ASN A 41 -6.42 -3.08 3.60
C ASN A 41 -5.54 -4.33 3.36
N MET A 42 -5.72 -5.01 2.23
CA MET A 42 -4.89 -6.16 1.87
C MET A 42 -3.42 -5.76 1.67
N ILE A 43 -3.17 -4.64 0.99
CA ILE A 43 -1.82 -4.11 0.78
C ILE A 43 -1.18 -3.74 2.12
N LYS A 44 -1.92 -3.03 2.98
CA LYS A 44 -1.42 -2.64 4.29
C LYS A 44 -1.03 -3.85 5.12
N ARG A 45 -1.86 -4.88 5.16
CA ARG A 45 -1.57 -6.12 5.90
C ARG A 45 -0.30 -6.81 5.42
N GLU A 46 -0.08 -6.86 4.11
CA GLU A 46 1.15 -7.45 3.54
C GLU A 46 2.37 -6.61 3.90
N GLN A 47 2.26 -5.28 3.85
CA GLN A 47 3.33 -4.36 4.25
C GLN A 47 3.68 -4.54 5.73
N ASP A 48 2.67 -4.50 6.61
CA ASP A 48 2.82 -4.70 8.04
C ASP A 48 3.50 -6.05 8.35
N TRP A 49 3.16 -7.10 7.61
CA TRP A 49 3.80 -8.41 7.77
C TRP A 49 5.27 -8.41 7.31
N ARG A 50 5.60 -7.73 6.21
CA ARG A 50 6.98 -7.59 5.73
C ARG A 50 7.83 -6.79 6.70
N ASP A 51 7.29 -5.69 7.20
CA ASP A 51 7.97 -4.83 8.16
C ASP A 51 8.21 -5.61 9.47
N TRP A 52 7.20 -6.33 9.96
CA TRP A 52 7.33 -7.20 11.12
C TRP A 52 8.37 -8.30 10.91
N LYS A 53 8.39 -8.92 9.73
CA LYS A 53 9.37 -9.96 9.38
C LYS A 53 10.78 -9.39 9.33
N MET A 54 10.96 -8.20 8.77
CA MET A 54 12.24 -7.50 8.73
C MET A 54 12.74 -7.21 10.15
N ILE A 55 11.89 -6.61 10.99
CA ILE A 55 12.23 -6.32 12.39
C ILE A 55 12.60 -7.60 13.15
N SER A 56 11.81 -8.67 12.96
CA SER A 56 12.06 -9.96 13.60
C SER A 56 13.39 -10.58 13.17
N GLU A 57 13.81 -10.38 11.92
CA GLU A 57 15.12 -10.83 11.44
C GLU A 57 16.25 -10.01 12.06
N ILE A 58 16.12 -8.68 12.13
CA ILE A 58 17.10 -7.80 12.78
C ILE A 58 17.27 -8.19 14.26
N ASP A 59 16.16 -8.42 14.97
CA ASP A 59 16.19 -8.86 16.37
C ASP A 59 16.85 -10.22 16.55
N ARG A 60 16.68 -11.12 15.57
CA ARG A 60 17.29 -12.44 15.58
C ARG A 60 18.79 -12.39 15.26
N THR A 61 19.21 -11.58 14.29
CA THR A 61 20.62 -11.47 13.88
C THR A 61 21.43 -10.62 14.85
N GLY A 62 20.79 -9.68 15.55
CA GLY A 62 21.44 -8.73 16.44
C GLY A 62 22.29 -7.69 15.71
N GLU A 63 22.13 -7.58 14.39
CA GLU A 63 22.85 -6.61 13.54
C GLU A 63 22.08 -5.29 13.52
N TYR A 64 22.23 -4.52 14.59
CA TYR A 64 21.64 -3.19 14.71
C TYR A 64 22.59 -2.12 14.14
N VAL A 65 22.06 -1.20 13.35
CA VAL A 65 22.79 -0.02 12.88
C VAL A 65 22.65 1.09 13.93
N ALA A 66 23.76 1.70 14.33
CA ALA A 66 23.74 2.84 15.25
C ALA A 66 23.04 4.03 14.58
N PHE A 67 22.16 4.71 15.31
CA PHE A 67 21.49 5.91 14.82
C PHE A 67 22.45 7.10 14.87
N ASP A 68 22.86 7.60 13.70
CA ASP A 68 23.62 8.85 13.57
C ASP A 68 22.75 9.95 12.93
N PRO A 69 22.27 10.94 13.71
CA PRO A 69 21.45 12.02 13.18
C PRO A 69 22.20 12.91 12.17
N ASP A 70 23.53 12.98 12.26
CA ASP A 70 24.34 13.79 11.34
C ASP A 70 24.55 13.11 9.97
N GLU A 71 24.27 11.81 9.82
CA GLU A 71 24.25 11.13 8.52
C GLU A 71 22.91 11.31 7.78
N ILE A 72 21.79 11.35 8.50
CA ILE A 72 20.44 11.44 7.91
C ILE A 72 20.14 12.87 7.44
N LEU A 73 20.68 13.88 8.13
CA LEU A 73 20.53 15.30 7.77
C LEU A 73 21.44 15.76 6.62
N LYS A 74 22.19 14.83 5.99
CA LYS A 74 23.11 15.12 4.87
C LYS A 74 22.54 14.85 3.48
N GLU A 75 21.27 14.45 3.34
CA GLU A 75 20.62 14.45 2.03
C GLU A 75 20.07 15.86 1.70
N ASP A 76 20.53 16.43 0.58
CA ASP A 76 20.25 17.79 0.04
C ASP A 76 18.75 18.17 -0.03
#